data_AF-A0A9N8K1U2-F1
#
_entry.id   AF-A0A9N8K1U2-F1
#
_cell.length_a   1.000
_cell.length_b   1.000
_cell.length_c   1.000
_cell.angle_alpha   90.00
_cell.angle_beta   90.00
_cell.angle_gamma   90.00
#
_symmetry.space_group_name_H-M   'P 1'
#
loop_
_entity.id
_entity.type
_entity.pdbx_description
1 polymer ?
#
loop_
_entity_poly.entity_id
_entity_poly.type
_entity_poly.pdbx_seq_one_letter_code
_entity_poly.pdbx_strand_id
1 'polypeptide(L)'
;MSSSTPSKKCIQISSSFTTDSEHLREQIHDNKTGETKTITHDTPHETSHTTTLTTNPYTVETNGAEQKTKQGDSITLDIEPSHCPATKEETMSNKPLTIAIGCDDAGCGYKNKIKADFENDPRVEKVIDVGVNSSDDKTAYPHTAVDASKLVAEGKADRALLICGTGLGVAISANKVPGIRAVTAHDSFSVERAVLSNNAQVLCMGERVVGVEVARRLAKEWLGYKFDEQSASAKKVDAIMEHERKNYQGAQHVEDIALGKAA
;
A
#
# COMPACT_ATOMS: atom_id res chain seq x y z
N MET A 1 -1.79 67.81 -14.90
CA MET A 1 -0.59 66.96 -14.87
C MET A 1 -0.97 65.67 -14.18
N SER A 2 -1.06 64.57 -14.94
CA SER A 2 -1.45 63.25 -14.46
C SER A 2 -0.30 62.62 -13.68
N SER A 3 -0.49 62.33 -12.39
CA SER A 3 0.47 61.58 -11.56
C SER A 3 0.29 60.08 -11.80
N SER A 4 1.25 59.46 -12.46
CA SER A 4 1.33 58.00 -12.61
C SER A 4 1.84 57.37 -11.30
N THR A 5 1.01 56.53 -10.70
CA THR A 5 1.34 55.74 -9.51
C THR A 5 2.38 54.66 -9.86
N PRO A 6 3.44 54.43 -9.04
CA PRO A 6 4.41 53.38 -9.31
C PRO A 6 3.79 52.00 -9.05
N SER A 7 3.83 51.15 -10.09
CA SER A 7 3.33 49.77 -10.06
C SER A 7 4.20 48.89 -9.16
N LYS A 8 3.57 48.25 -8.16
CA LYS A 8 4.20 47.26 -7.27
C LYS A 8 4.67 46.05 -8.10
N LYS A 9 5.98 45.85 -8.24
CA LYS A 9 6.52 44.67 -8.94
C LYS A 9 6.44 43.43 -8.03
N CYS A 10 5.34 42.67 -8.14
CA CYS A 10 5.21 41.33 -7.54
C CYS A 10 6.06 40.32 -8.33
N ILE A 11 7.04 39.64 -7.73
CA ILE A 11 7.79 38.58 -8.42
C ILE A 11 6.97 37.29 -8.34
N GLN A 12 6.61 36.71 -9.48
CA GLN A 12 5.89 35.43 -9.55
C GLN A 12 6.81 34.42 -10.24
N ILE A 13 7.23 33.41 -9.49
CA ILE A 13 8.04 32.30 -9.99
C ILE A 13 7.29 31.02 -9.64
N SER A 14 7.29 30.06 -10.56
CA SER A 14 6.84 28.70 -10.31
C SER A 14 8.02 27.75 -10.39
N SER A 15 8.17 26.87 -9.39
CA SER A 15 9.18 25.82 -9.39
C SER A 15 8.53 24.44 -9.45
N SER A 16 9.18 23.53 -10.16
CA SER A 16 8.76 22.13 -10.29
C SER A 16 9.96 21.21 -10.22
N PHE A 17 9.78 20.07 -9.56
CA PHE A 17 10.84 19.10 -9.33
C PHE A 17 10.49 17.79 -10.03
N THR A 18 11.47 17.22 -10.72
CA THR A 18 11.34 15.91 -11.37
C THR A 18 12.58 15.07 -11.07
N THR A 19 12.36 13.79 -10.75
CA THR A 19 13.42 12.84 -10.38
C THR A 19 13.40 11.67 -11.34
N ASP A 20 14.58 11.26 -11.79
CA ASP A 20 14.85 9.95 -12.38
C ASP A 20 15.87 9.19 -11.52
N SER A 21 16.27 7.99 -11.93
CA SER A 21 17.17 7.13 -11.15
C SER A 21 18.58 7.68 -10.93
N GLU A 22 18.97 8.72 -11.67
CA GLU A 22 20.33 9.26 -11.64
C GLU A 22 20.41 10.77 -11.36
N HIS A 23 19.30 11.51 -11.53
CA HIS A 23 19.30 12.97 -11.41
C HIS A 23 18.01 13.52 -10.78
N LEU A 24 18.17 14.56 -9.98
CA LEU A 24 17.09 15.49 -9.60
C LEU A 24 17.19 16.74 -10.48
N ARG A 25 16.10 17.10 -11.15
CA ARG A 25 16.01 18.32 -11.95
C ARG A 25 15.03 19.29 -11.32
N GLU A 26 15.51 20.48 -11.00
CA GLU A 26 14.68 21.62 -10.62
C GLU A 26 14.47 22.52 -11.83
N GLN A 27 13.21 22.82 -12.15
CA GLN A 27 12.86 23.83 -13.13
C GLN A 27 12.25 25.03 -12.45
N ILE A 28 12.88 26.19 -12.66
CA ILE A 28 12.43 27.49 -12.17
C ILE A 28 11.94 28.29 -13.37
N HIS A 29 10.65 28.64 -13.37
CA HIS A 29 10.01 29.43 -14.40
C HIS A 29 9.66 30.82 -13.87
N ASP A 30 10.19 31.86 -14.51
CA ASP A 30 9.82 33.24 -14.25
C ASP A 30 8.54 33.58 -15.02
N ASN A 31 7.43 33.73 -14.29
CA ASN A 31 6.11 33.93 -14.89
C ASN A 31 5.96 35.33 -15.52
N LYS A 32 6.94 36.24 -15.34
CA LYS A 32 6.94 37.59 -15.92
C LYS A 32 7.81 37.70 -17.16
N THR A 33 8.97 37.07 -17.19
CA THR A 33 9.87 37.09 -18.35
C THR A 33 9.64 35.92 -19.30
N GLY A 34 8.98 34.85 -18.83
CA GLY A 34 8.77 33.62 -19.58
C GLY A 34 10.01 32.73 -19.66
N GLU A 35 11.11 33.10 -19.01
CA GLU A 35 12.34 32.32 -19.01
C GLU A 35 12.24 31.13 -18.04
N THR A 36 12.72 29.97 -18.48
CA THR A 36 12.84 28.76 -17.65
C THR A 36 14.31 28.40 -17.50
N LYS A 37 14.76 28.27 -16.25
CA LYS A 37 16.09 27.72 -15.92
C LYS A 37 15.92 26.32 -15.37
N THR A 38 16.67 25.37 -15.92
CA THR A 38 16.74 23.99 -15.41
C THR A 38 18.07 23.81 -14.72
N ILE A 39 18.05 23.37 -13.46
CA ILE A 39 19.23 23.00 -12.70
C ILE A 39 19.19 21.49 -12.52
N THR A 40 20.23 20.80 -12.97
CA THR A 40 20.37 19.35 -12.83
C THR A 40 21.35 19.07 -11.70
N HIS A 41 20.92 18.24 -10.76
CA HIS A 41 21.74 17.75 -9.66
C HIS A 41 21.98 16.26 -9.85
N ASP A 42 23.24 15.86 -9.90
CA ASP A 42 23.64 14.45 -9.90
C ASP A 42 23.36 13.88 -8.51
N THR A 43 22.66 12.74 -8.42
CA THR A 43 22.42 12.08 -7.14
C THR A 43 23.51 11.04 -6.86
N PRO A 44 24.45 11.28 -5.91
CA PRO A 44 25.38 10.24 -5.49
C PRO A 44 24.66 9.18 -4.65
N HIS A 45 25.06 7.91 -4.84
CA HIS A 45 24.64 6.81 -3.98
C HIS A 45 25.18 7.04 -2.55
N GLU A 46 24.23 7.31 -1.64
CA GLU A 46 24.32 7.33 -0.17
C GLU A 46 24.93 8.53 0.59
N THR A 47 24.10 9.00 1.54
CA THR A 47 24.29 9.77 2.78
C THR A 47 24.36 11.31 2.76
N SER A 48 23.32 11.90 3.38
CA SER A 48 23.12 13.30 3.81
C SER A 48 23.13 14.39 2.74
N HIS A 49 22.03 15.16 2.66
CA HIS A 49 21.91 16.32 1.77
C HIS A 49 21.84 17.61 2.60
N THR A 50 22.89 18.41 2.56
CA THR A 50 22.86 19.80 3.03
C THR A 50 22.46 20.69 1.86
N THR A 51 21.31 21.37 1.94
CA THR A 51 20.92 22.37 0.95
C THR A 51 21.07 23.76 1.54
N THR A 52 22.03 24.52 1.01
CA THR A 52 22.25 25.92 1.39
C THR A 52 21.49 26.81 0.42
N LEU A 53 20.46 27.48 0.91
CA LEU A 53 19.73 28.51 0.16
C LEU A 53 20.37 29.86 0.45
N THR A 54 21.14 30.37 -0.52
CA THR A 54 21.72 31.70 -0.47
C THR A 54 20.86 32.66 -1.27
N THR A 55 20.31 33.66 -0.61
CA THR A 55 19.64 34.76 -1.31
C THR A 55 20.69 35.76 -1.82
N ASN A 56 20.51 36.29 -3.02
CA ASN A 56 21.29 37.44 -3.48
C ASN A 56 20.91 38.68 -2.66
N PRO A 57 21.83 39.66 -2.47
CA PRO A 57 21.51 40.90 -1.76
C PRO A 57 20.28 41.57 -2.37
N TYR A 58 19.34 41.98 -1.51
CA TYR A 58 18.11 42.62 -1.95
C TYR A 58 17.80 43.85 -1.11
N THR A 59 17.27 44.88 -1.77
CA THR A 59 16.93 46.15 -1.13
C THR A 59 15.49 46.10 -0.66
N VAL A 60 15.26 46.33 0.63
CA VAL A 60 13.91 46.41 1.19
C VAL A 60 13.54 47.87 1.37
N GLU A 61 12.48 48.31 0.70
CA GLU A 61 11.86 49.61 0.96
C GLU A 61 10.70 49.42 1.94
N THR A 62 10.78 50.07 3.10
CA THR A 62 9.65 50.21 4.01
C THR A 62 9.05 51.60 3.85
N ASN A 63 7.72 51.66 3.87
CA ASN A 63 6.90 52.80 3.43
C ASN A 63 7.42 54.17 3.93
N GLY A 64 8.14 54.87 3.05
CA GLY A 64 8.52 56.27 3.24
C GLY A 64 9.77 56.46 4.11
N ALA A 65 10.93 56.46 3.44
CA ALA A 65 12.23 56.95 3.91
C ALA A 65 13.06 56.02 4.83
N GLU A 66 13.53 54.90 4.27
CA GLU A 66 14.93 54.44 4.39
C GLU A 66 15.15 53.21 3.48
N GLN A 67 16.09 53.29 2.54
CA GLN A 67 16.58 52.14 1.78
C GLN A 67 17.66 51.45 2.62
N LYS A 68 17.39 50.23 3.08
CA LYS A 68 18.41 49.38 3.70
C LYS A 68 18.71 48.21 2.78
N THR A 69 19.96 48.16 2.30
CA THR A 69 20.51 46.99 1.63
C THR A 69 20.64 45.89 2.67
N LYS A 70 19.87 44.82 2.54
CA LYS A 70 20.11 43.61 3.31
C LYS A 70 21.06 42.73 2.51
N GLN A 71 22.19 42.40 3.13
CA GLN A 71 23.06 41.33 2.64
C GLN A 71 22.23 40.05 2.69
N GLY A 72 22.16 39.31 1.58
CA GLY A 72 21.33 38.12 1.50
C GLY A 72 21.74 37.11 2.58
N ASP A 73 20.76 36.59 3.30
CA ASP A 73 21.00 35.58 4.33
C ASP A 73 21.16 34.22 3.65
N SER A 74 22.09 33.43 4.18
CA SER A 74 22.20 32.01 3.86
C SER A 74 21.54 31.22 4.97
N ILE A 75 20.54 30.43 4.60
CA ILE A 75 19.91 29.49 5.51
C ILE A 75 20.40 28.12 5.08
N THR A 76 21.21 27.49 5.94
CA THR A 76 21.60 26.11 5.76
C THR A 76 20.50 25.25 6.36
N LEU A 77 19.76 24.57 5.49
CA LEU A 77 18.82 23.55 5.92
C LEU A 77 19.60 22.24 6.00
N ASP A 78 20.00 21.89 7.21
CA ASP A 78 20.35 20.52 7.52
C ASP A 78 19.06 19.73 7.49
N ILE A 79 18.75 19.20 6.30
CA ILE A 79 17.80 18.10 6.21
C ILE A 79 18.56 16.93 6.82
N GLU A 80 18.47 16.80 8.15
CA GLU A 80 18.75 15.51 8.76
C GLU A 80 17.96 14.50 7.93
N PRO A 81 18.60 13.41 7.47
CA PRO A 81 17.89 12.38 6.75
C PRO A 81 16.67 12.12 7.60
N SER A 82 15.47 12.32 7.04
CA SER A 82 14.26 11.99 7.76
C SER A 82 14.51 10.58 8.23
N HIS A 83 14.73 10.44 9.53
CA HIS A 83 14.72 9.17 10.19
C HIS A 83 13.23 8.82 10.14
N CYS A 84 12.73 8.41 8.95
CA CYS A 84 12.11 7.11 8.87
C CYS A 84 13.09 6.28 9.67
N PRO A 85 12.74 5.85 10.90
CA PRO A 85 13.68 5.09 11.68
C PRO A 85 14.23 4.08 10.68
N ALA A 86 15.54 4.17 10.43
CA ALA A 86 16.29 2.98 10.21
C ALA A 86 15.86 2.20 11.43
N THR A 87 14.88 1.31 11.21
CA THR A 87 14.58 0.30 12.18
C THR A 87 15.98 -0.16 12.49
N LYS A 88 16.36 -0.02 13.76
CA LYS A 88 17.38 -0.91 14.26
C LYS A 88 17.06 -2.23 13.56
N GLU A 89 18.06 -2.88 13.01
CA GLU A 89 18.00 -4.33 12.91
C GLU A 89 17.84 -4.91 14.35
N GLU A 90 16.81 -4.48 15.11
CA GLU A 90 15.80 -5.39 15.59
C GLU A 90 15.51 -6.31 14.42
N THR A 91 16.31 -7.37 14.38
CA THR A 91 15.89 -8.76 14.29
C THR A 91 14.47 -8.97 14.84
N MET A 92 13.50 -8.25 14.28
CA MET A 92 12.10 -8.59 14.27
C MET A 92 12.10 -9.91 13.55
N SER A 93 11.88 -10.99 14.32
CA SER A 93 11.64 -12.33 13.83
C SER A 93 10.75 -12.24 12.59
N ASN A 94 11.35 -12.19 11.42
CA ASN A 94 10.64 -12.06 10.16
C ASN A 94 10.26 -13.48 9.80
N LYS A 95 9.34 -14.03 10.61
CA LYS A 95 8.92 -15.41 10.47
C LYS A 95 8.39 -15.55 9.05
N PRO A 96 8.97 -16.45 8.25
CA PRO A 96 8.49 -16.68 6.90
C PRO A 96 7.03 -17.16 6.97
N LEU A 97 6.21 -16.72 6.02
CA LEU A 97 4.77 -16.93 6.01
C LEU A 97 4.42 -18.33 5.52
N THR A 98 3.47 -18.98 6.16
CA THR A 98 2.75 -20.11 5.59
C THR A 98 1.54 -19.61 4.81
N ILE A 99 1.49 -19.90 3.52
CA ILE A 99 0.45 -19.38 2.61
C ILE A 99 -0.44 -20.53 2.15
N ALA A 100 -1.75 -20.44 2.39
CA ALA A 100 -2.73 -21.29 1.72
C ALA A 100 -3.00 -20.77 0.31
N ILE A 101 -3.17 -21.64 -0.68
CA ILE A 101 -3.54 -21.26 -2.04
C ILE A 101 -4.63 -22.16 -2.58
N GLY A 102 -5.60 -21.58 -3.28
CA GLY A 102 -6.71 -22.33 -3.89
C GLY A 102 -7.30 -21.64 -5.10
N CYS A 103 -8.03 -22.40 -5.91
CA CYS A 103 -8.75 -21.91 -7.07
C CYS A 103 -9.99 -22.76 -7.41
N ASP A 104 -10.83 -22.26 -8.31
CA ASP A 104 -11.73 -23.10 -9.11
C ASP A 104 -11.08 -23.48 -10.44
N ASP A 105 -11.82 -24.17 -11.31
CA ASP A 105 -11.34 -24.59 -12.63
C ASP A 105 -10.79 -23.44 -13.48
N ALA A 106 -11.33 -22.24 -13.30
CA ALA A 106 -10.96 -21.05 -14.08
C ALA A 106 -9.68 -20.37 -13.59
N GLY A 107 -9.16 -20.73 -12.40
CA GLY A 107 -7.99 -20.09 -11.79
C GLY A 107 -6.71 -20.93 -11.77
N CYS A 108 -6.75 -22.18 -12.28
CA CYS A 108 -5.64 -23.13 -12.20
C CYS A 108 -4.34 -22.61 -12.81
N GLY A 109 -4.43 -21.91 -13.95
CA GLY A 109 -3.27 -21.41 -14.69
C GLY A 109 -2.47 -20.41 -13.87
N TYR A 110 -3.17 -19.45 -13.25
CA TYR A 110 -2.53 -18.42 -12.43
C TYR A 110 -2.11 -18.99 -11.08
N LYS A 111 -2.92 -19.87 -10.47
CA LYS A 111 -2.62 -20.51 -9.19
C LYS A 111 -1.26 -21.19 -9.24
N ASN A 112 -1.02 -22.00 -10.26
CA ASN A 112 0.21 -22.77 -10.40
C ASN A 112 1.45 -21.88 -10.61
N LYS A 113 1.31 -20.78 -11.35
CA LYS A 113 2.41 -19.82 -11.56
C LYS A 113 2.77 -19.08 -10.27
N ILE A 114 1.77 -18.55 -9.56
CA ILE A 114 2.02 -17.80 -8.33
C ILE A 114 2.45 -18.73 -7.19
N LYS A 115 1.94 -19.96 -7.14
CA LYS A 115 2.45 -21.01 -6.25
C LYS A 115 3.95 -21.21 -6.43
N ALA A 116 4.41 -21.36 -7.68
CA ALA A 116 5.84 -21.50 -7.97
C ALA A 116 6.63 -20.25 -7.55
N ASP A 117 6.08 -19.04 -7.74
CA ASP A 117 6.73 -17.82 -7.26
C ASP A 117 6.87 -17.79 -5.73
N PHE A 118 5.82 -18.19 -5.00
CA PHE A 118 5.82 -18.27 -3.54
C PHE A 118 6.79 -19.32 -3.02
N GLU A 119 6.86 -20.50 -3.64
CA GLU A 119 7.81 -21.56 -3.28
C GLU A 119 9.28 -21.12 -3.45
N ASN A 120 9.54 -20.09 -4.26
CA ASN A 120 10.87 -19.52 -4.48
C ASN A 120 11.12 -18.20 -3.73
N ASP A 121 10.15 -17.67 -2.97
CA ASP A 121 10.28 -16.42 -2.25
C ASP A 121 10.77 -16.67 -0.80
N PRO A 122 11.86 -16.03 -0.34
CA PRO A 122 12.41 -16.27 1.01
C PRO A 122 11.49 -15.82 2.14
N ARG A 123 10.44 -15.04 1.86
CA ARG A 123 9.43 -14.63 2.83
C ARG A 123 8.35 -15.68 3.06
N VAL A 124 8.36 -16.80 2.32
CA VAL A 124 7.37 -17.87 2.40
C VAL A 124 8.06 -19.15 2.90
N GLU A 125 7.55 -19.71 4.00
CA GLU A 125 8.06 -20.96 4.58
C GLU A 125 7.47 -22.17 3.85
N LYS A 126 6.18 -22.09 3.57
CA LYS A 126 5.40 -23.22 3.07
C LYS A 126 4.18 -22.73 2.31
N VAL A 127 3.86 -23.41 1.21
CA VAL A 127 2.60 -23.24 0.48
C VAL A 127 1.71 -24.46 0.71
N ILE A 128 0.45 -24.23 1.12
CA ILE A 128 -0.57 -25.26 1.30
C ILE A 128 -1.60 -25.12 0.17
N ASP A 129 -1.56 -26.02 -0.80
CA ASP A 129 -2.46 -26.01 -1.95
C ASP A 129 -3.73 -26.81 -1.65
N VAL A 130 -4.87 -26.11 -1.50
CA VAL A 130 -6.19 -26.75 -1.26
C VAL A 130 -6.90 -27.12 -2.56
N GLY A 131 -6.27 -26.88 -3.71
CA GLY A 131 -6.84 -27.16 -5.02
C GLY A 131 -7.80 -26.06 -5.52
N VAL A 132 -8.45 -26.27 -6.66
CA VAL A 132 -8.40 -27.49 -7.49
C VAL A 132 -7.07 -27.62 -8.25
N ASN A 133 -6.73 -28.84 -8.70
CA ASN A 133 -5.43 -29.15 -9.35
C ASN A 133 -5.53 -29.35 -10.87
N SER A 134 -6.75 -29.30 -11.42
CA SER A 134 -7.00 -29.40 -12.86
C SER A 134 -8.19 -28.53 -13.24
N SER A 135 -8.19 -27.99 -14.46
CA SER A 135 -9.35 -27.33 -15.06
C SER A 135 -10.54 -28.26 -15.31
N ASP A 136 -10.33 -29.58 -15.24
CA ASP A 136 -11.41 -30.57 -15.39
C ASP A 136 -12.20 -30.77 -14.08
N ASP A 137 -11.63 -30.39 -12.94
CA ASP A 137 -12.29 -30.46 -11.65
C ASP A 137 -13.30 -29.31 -11.50
N LYS A 138 -14.59 -29.66 -11.51
CA LYS A 138 -15.71 -28.71 -11.43
C LYS A 138 -16.17 -28.42 -10.00
N THR A 139 -15.31 -28.65 -9.01
CA THR A 139 -15.58 -28.25 -7.63
C THR A 139 -15.91 -26.76 -7.57
N ALA A 140 -17.05 -26.42 -6.97
CA ALA A 140 -17.49 -25.05 -6.87
C ALA A 140 -16.54 -24.23 -5.98
N TYR A 141 -16.23 -23.00 -6.42
CA TYR A 141 -15.31 -22.08 -5.74
C TYR A 141 -15.56 -21.85 -4.23
N PRO A 142 -16.79 -21.96 -3.67
CA PRO A 142 -16.98 -21.77 -2.23
C PRO A 142 -16.22 -22.79 -1.39
N HIS A 143 -16.08 -24.03 -1.87
CA HIS A 143 -15.40 -25.08 -1.11
C HIS A 143 -13.92 -24.76 -0.93
N THR A 144 -13.20 -24.50 -2.03
CA THR A 144 -11.77 -24.18 -1.97
C THR A 144 -11.51 -22.85 -1.25
N ALA A 145 -12.39 -21.86 -1.42
CA ALA A 145 -12.30 -20.61 -0.67
C ALA A 145 -12.45 -20.79 0.84
N VAL A 146 -13.44 -21.57 1.28
CA VAL A 146 -13.67 -21.85 2.71
C VAL A 146 -12.55 -22.69 3.29
N ASP A 147 -12.06 -23.71 2.57
CA ASP A 147 -11.00 -24.59 3.07
C ASP A 147 -9.69 -23.83 3.29
N ALA A 148 -9.26 -23.00 2.34
CA ALA A 148 -8.09 -22.14 2.52
C ALA A 148 -8.28 -21.12 3.66
N SER A 149 -9.48 -20.54 3.76
CA SER A 149 -9.79 -19.54 4.79
C SER A 149 -9.84 -20.14 6.20
N LYS A 150 -10.31 -21.39 6.34
CA LYS A 150 -10.27 -22.13 7.62
C LYS A 150 -8.85 -22.39 8.08
N LEU A 151 -7.93 -22.73 7.17
CA LEU A 151 -6.51 -22.89 7.53
C LEU A 151 -5.95 -21.61 8.16
N VAL A 152 -6.35 -20.45 7.65
CA VAL A 152 -5.95 -19.15 8.21
C VAL A 152 -6.62 -18.90 9.56
N ALA A 153 -7.93 -19.12 9.67
CA ALA A 153 -8.67 -18.93 10.92
C ALA A 153 -8.18 -19.83 12.06
N GLU A 154 -7.73 -21.05 11.73
CA GLU A 154 -7.17 -22.03 12.67
C GLU A 154 -5.68 -21.81 12.97
N GLY A 155 -5.04 -20.81 12.37
CA GLY A 155 -3.61 -20.52 12.56
C GLY A 155 -2.67 -21.54 11.89
N LYS A 156 -3.17 -22.37 10.98
CA LYS A 156 -2.37 -23.31 10.17
C LYS A 156 -1.71 -22.65 8.96
N ALA A 157 -2.22 -21.49 8.55
CA ALA A 157 -1.62 -20.60 7.56
C ALA A 157 -1.72 -19.16 8.07
N ASP A 158 -0.76 -18.31 7.68
CA ASP A 158 -0.78 -16.89 8.04
C ASP A 158 -1.70 -16.09 7.11
N ARG A 159 -1.75 -16.49 5.83
CA ARG A 159 -2.57 -15.85 4.79
C ARG A 159 -3.04 -16.84 3.73
N ALA A 160 -4.01 -16.44 2.91
CA ALA A 160 -4.45 -17.23 1.75
C ALA A 160 -4.51 -16.41 0.45
N LEU A 161 -4.16 -17.06 -0.67
CA LEU A 161 -4.34 -16.54 -2.02
C LEU A 161 -5.40 -17.38 -2.74
N LEU A 162 -6.46 -16.73 -3.23
CA LEU A 162 -7.56 -17.39 -3.93
C LEU A 162 -7.71 -16.85 -5.35
N ILE A 163 -7.89 -17.75 -6.32
CA ILE A 163 -8.02 -17.36 -7.72
C ILE A 163 -9.25 -18.01 -8.32
N CYS A 164 -10.10 -17.24 -8.96
CA CYS A 164 -11.16 -17.78 -9.81
C CYS A 164 -11.28 -16.95 -11.08
N GLY A 165 -12.36 -17.12 -11.85
CA GLY A 165 -12.58 -16.30 -13.05
C GLY A 165 -12.49 -14.79 -12.78
N THR A 166 -13.16 -14.27 -11.75
CA THR A 166 -13.20 -12.83 -11.41
C THR A 166 -12.55 -12.48 -10.07
N GLY A 167 -12.29 -13.47 -9.22
CA GLY A 167 -11.85 -13.28 -7.84
C GLY A 167 -12.98 -12.88 -6.86
N LEU A 168 -14.21 -12.65 -7.36
CA LEU A 168 -15.32 -12.15 -6.54
C LEU A 168 -15.95 -13.25 -5.67
N GLY A 169 -16.30 -14.39 -6.30
CA GLY A 169 -17.01 -15.47 -5.60
C GLY A 169 -16.19 -16.07 -4.46
N VAL A 170 -14.88 -16.24 -4.69
CA VAL A 170 -13.95 -16.72 -3.66
C VAL A 170 -13.81 -15.72 -2.51
N ALA A 171 -13.76 -14.41 -2.78
CA ALA A 171 -13.71 -13.39 -1.73
C ALA A 171 -15.00 -13.36 -0.90
N ILE A 172 -16.16 -13.43 -1.56
CA ILE A 172 -17.47 -13.48 -0.88
C ILE A 172 -17.55 -14.71 0.04
N SER A 173 -17.10 -15.87 -0.45
CA SER A 173 -17.14 -17.13 0.29
C SER A 173 -16.15 -17.14 1.47
N ALA A 174 -14.93 -16.65 1.26
CA ALA A 174 -13.90 -16.55 2.29
C ALA A 174 -14.33 -15.65 3.46
N ASN A 175 -14.99 -14.52 3.18
CA ASN A 175 -15.55 -13.63 4.20
C ASN A 175 -16.71 -14.24 5.01
N LYS A 176 -17.21 -15.43 4.65
CA LYS A 176 -18.18 -16.18 5.47
C LYS A 176 -17.51 -17.06 6.52
N VAL A 177 -16.19 -17.16 6.54
CA VAL A 177 -15.45 -17.84 7.61
C VAL A 177 -15.21 -16.86 8.75
N PRO A 178 -15.64 -17.17 9.99
CA PRO A 178 -15.41 -16.30 11.14
C PRO A 178 -13.96 -15.88 11.28
N GLY A 179 -13.72 -14.59 11.46
CA GLY A 179 -12.40 -14.00 11.67
C GLY A 179 -11.59 -13.73 10.40
N ILE A 180 -12.13 -14.08 9.23
CA ILE A 180 -11.47 -13.90 7.94
C ILE A 180 -11.94 -12.62 7.27
N ARG A 181 -10.96 -11.87 6.74
CA ARG A 181 -11.18 -10.70 5.89
C ARG A 181 -10.52 -10.97 4.54
N ALA A 182 -11.35 -11.06 3.51
CA ALA A 182 -10.95 -11.36 2.15
C ALA A 182 -11.30 -10.22 1.21
N VAL A 183 -10.42 -9.94 0.26
CA VAL A 183 -10.63 -8.88 -0.74
C VAL A 183 -10.29 -9.37 -2.13
N THR A 184 -10.98 -8.84 -3.13
CA THR A 184 -10.52 -8.90 -4.53
C THR A 184 -9.76 -7.60 -4.82
N ALA A 185 -8.49 -7.71 -5.22
CA ALA A 185 -7.66 -6.54 -5.54
C ALA A 185 -6.82 -6.81 -6.79
N HIS A 186 -6.88 -5.90 -7.77
CA HIS A 186 -6.20 -6.02 -9.08
C HIS A 186 -5.26 -4.85 -9.37
N ASP A 187 -4.89 -4.07 -8.35
CA ASP A 187 -3.94 -2.97 -8.43
C ASP A 187 -3.11 -2.87 -7.14
N SER A 188 -1.90 -2.29 -7.25
CA SER A 188 -0.93 -2.24 -6.15
C SER A 188 -1.45 -1.45 -4.95
N PHE A 189 -2.20 -0.37 -5.18
CA PHE A 189 -2.73 0.44 -4.09
C PHE A 189 -3.76 -0.36 -3.27
N SER A 190 -4.71 -1.01 -3.95
CA SER A 190 -5.69 -1.86 -3.26
C SER A 190 -5.03 -3.02 -2.52
N VAL A 191 -3.97 -3.64 -3.08
CA VAL A 191 -3.22 -4.71 -2.41
C VAL A 191 -2.49 -4.21 -1.16
N GLU A 192 -1.85 -3.04 -1.21
CA GLU A 192 -1.27 -2.41 -0.04
C GLU A 192 -2.33 -2.12 1.02
N ARG A 193 -3.44 -1.47 0.63
CA ARG A 193 -4.51 -1.10 1.56
C ARG A 193 -5.25 -2.31 2.12
N ALA A 194 -5.30 -3.42 1.40
CA ALA A 194 -5.83 -4.69 1.89
C ALA A 194 -5.12 -5.10 3.18
N VAL A 195 -3.79 -4.99 3.23
CA VAL A 195 -3.01 -5.32 4.42
C VAL A 195 -3.05 -4.15 5.40
N LEU A 196 -2.55 -2.97 5.00
CA LEU A 196 -2.27 -1.86 5.93
C LEU A 196 -3.52 -1.15 6.48
N SER A 197 -4.70 -1.35 5.87
CA SER A 197 -5.98 -0.82 6.41
C SER A 197 -6.88 -1.90 6.95
N ASN A 198 -7.01 -3.00 6.21
CA ASN A 198 -8.07 -3.97 6.47
C ASN A 198 -7.56 -5.21 7.21
N ASN A 199 -6.24 -5.32 7.38
CA ASN A 199 -5.59 -6.53 7.88
C ASN A 199 -6.16 -7.79 7.19
N ALA A 200 -6.36 -7.72 5.87
CA ALA A 200 -7.00 -8.77 5.10
C ALA A 200 -6.03 -9.93 4.91
N GLN A 201 -6.35 -11.07 5.50
CA GLN A 201 -5.51 -12.26 5.42
C GLN A 201 -5.66 -12.98 4.07
N VAL A 202 -6.74 -12.70 3.34
CA VAL A 202 -7.05 -13.40 2.10
C VAL A 202 -7.08 -12.43 0.92
N LEU A 203 -6.17 -12.64 -0.03
CA LEU A 203 -6.12 -11.93 -1.30
C LEU A 203 -6.78 -12.77 -2.39
N CYS A 204 -7.70 -12.18 -3.15
CA CYS A 204 -8.40 -12.82 -4.25
C CYS A 204 -8.10 -12.13 -5.58
N MET A 205 -7.91 -12.91 -6.65
CA MET A 205 -7.68 -12.38 -8.00
C MET A 205 -8.51 -13.13 -9.05
N GLY A 206 -8.72 -12.45 -10.19
CA GLY A 206 -9.53 -12.95 -11.29
C GLY A 206 -8.69 -13.26 -12.51
N GLU A 207 -8.50 -14.54 -12.85
CA GLU A 207 -7.69 -14.96 -14.00
C GLU A 207 -8.24 -14.44 -15.35
N ARG A 208 -9.56 -14.19 -15.44
CA ARG A 208 -10.19 -13.61 -16.64
C ARG A 208 -10.20 -12.08 -16.65
N VAL A 209 -9.66 -11.43 -15.61
CA VAL A 209 -9.77 -9.99 -15.39
C VAL A 209 -8.40 -9.31 -15.36
N VAL A 210 -7.46 -9.84 -14.57
CA VAL A 210 -6.11 -9.28 -14.44
C VAL A 210 -5.11 -10.11 -15.24
N GLY A 211 -4.14 -9.46 -15.89
CA GLY A 211 -3.08 -10.15 -16.61
C GLY A 211 -2.07 -10.85 -15.68
N VAL A 212 -1.49 -11.96 -16.13
CA VAL A 212 -0.71 -12.87 -15.28
C VAL A 212 0.50 -12.22 -14.63
N GLU A 213 1.25 -11.41 -15.36
CA GLU A 213 2.44 -10.74 -14.80
C GLU A 213 2.06 -9.67 -13.77
N VAL A 214 0.92 -9.02 -13.95
CA VAL A 214 0.38 -8.09 -12.95
C VAL A 214 -0.03 -8.88 -11.70
N ALA A 215 -0.77 -9.98 -11.85
CA ALA A 215 -1.17 -10.83 -10.73
C ALA A 215 0.03 -11.36 -9.92
N ARG A 216 1.09 -11.81 -10.59
CA ARG A 216 2.34 -12.26 -9.95
C ARG A 216 3.03 -11.14 -9.19
N ARG A 217 3.13 -9.94 -9.78
CA ARG A 217 3.70 -8.76 -9.12
C ARG A 217 2.91 -8.36 -7.88
N LEU A 218 1.58 -8.30 -7.99
CA LEU A 218 0.68 -7.96 -6.88
C LEU A 218 0.79 -8.97 -5.74
N ALA A 219 0.82 -10.28 -6.04
CA ALA A 219 1.03 -11.32 -5.05
C ALA A 219 2.38 -11.17 -4.33
N LYS A 220 3.44 -10.78 -5.04
CA LYS A 220 4.76 -10.53 -4.47
C LYS A 220 4.81 -9.28 -3.57
N GLU A 221 4.15 -8.20 -3.98
CA GLU A 221 4.02 -6.96 -3.19
C GLU A 221 3.25 -7.25 -1.89
N TRP A 222 2.14 -7.98 -1.99
CA TRP A 222 1.31 -8.36 -0.85
C TRP A 222 2.09 -9.02 0.30
N LEU A 223 3.01 -9.93 -0.01
CA LEU A 223 3.88 -10.60 0.98
C LEU A 223 4.74 -9.61 1.79
N GLY A 224 5.05 -8.43 1.24
CA GLY A 224 5.93 -7.44 1.87
C GLY A 224 5.24 -6.56 2.90
N TYR A 225 3.92 -6.41 2.82
CA TYR A 225 3.18 -5.54 3.74
C TYR A 225 2.90 -6.24 5.06
N LYS A 226 2.97 -5.49 6.17
CA LYS A 226 2.60 -5.96 7.51
C LYS A 226 1.63 -4.97 8.15
N PHE A 227 0.55 -5.49 8.72
CA PHE A 227 -0.42 -4.67 9.41
C PHE A 227 0.14 -4.20 10.76
N ASP A 228 -0.13 -2.94 11.09
CA ASP A 228 0.18 -2.36 12.39
C ASP A 228 -1.07 -2.36 13.27
N GLU A 229 -1.07 -3.21 14.30
CA GLU A 229 -2.16 -3.34 15.26
C GLU A 229 -2.39 -2.08 16.12
N GLN A 230 -1.43 -1.16 16.17
CA GLN A 230 -1.55 0.11 16.89
C GLN A 230 -2.06 1.26 16.00
N SER A 231 -2.24 1.00 14.69
CA SER A 231 -2.65 2.02 13.73
C SER A 231 -4.09 2.48 13.92
N ALA A 232 -4.41 3.66 13.36
CA ALA A 232 -5.80 4.14 13.31
C ALA A 232 -6.74 3.19 12.53
N SER A 233 -6.18 2.36 11.65
CA SER A 233 -6.93 1.34 10.91
C SER A 233 -7.39 0.19 11.80
N ALA A 234 -6.62 -0.18 12.84
CA ALA A 234 -6.95 -1.27 13.76
C ALA A 234 -8.32 -1.07 14.42
N LYS A 235 -8.63 0.16 14.86
CA LYS A 235 -9.95 0.51 15.41
C LYS A 235 -11.11 0.25 14.44
N LYS A 236 -10.87 0.39 13.13
CA LYS A 236 -11.88 0.13 12.09
C LYS A 236 -12.03 -1.36 11.84
N VAL A 237 -10.93 -2.11 11.85
CA VAL A 237 -10.94 -3.57 11.79
C VAL A 237 -11.69 -4.13 13.01
N ASP A 238 -11.43 -3.61 14.21
CA ASP A 238 -12.13 -4.03 15.44
C ASP A 238 -13.65 -3.85 15.34
N ALA A 239 -14.11 -2.78 14.68
CA ALA A 239 -15.53 -2.56 14.44
C ALA A 239 -16.13 -3.65 13.51
N ILE A 240 -15.40 -4.07 12.47
CA ILE A 240 -15.82 -5.19 11.60
C ILE A 240 -15.94 -6.47 12.45
N MET A 241 -14.94 -6.75 13.27
CA MET A 241 -14.91 -7.93 14.13
C MET A 241 -16.02 -7.90 15.19
N GLU A 242 -16.40 -6.73 15.68
CA GLU A 242 -17.51 -6.56 16.62
C GLU A 242 -18.87 -6.88 15.96
N HIS A 243 -19.08 -6.41 14.74
CA HIS A 243 -20.28 -6.78 13.98
C HIS A 243 -20.33 -8.29 13.71
N GLU A 244 -19.19 -8.90 13.38
CA GLU A 244 -19.09 -10.33 13.21
C GLU A 244 -19.51 -11.10 14.48
N ARG A 245 -18.93 -10.76 15.63
CA ARG A 245 -19.28 -11.39 16.93
C ARG A 245 -20.78 -11.32 17.21
N LYS A 246 -21.41 -10.15 17.01
CA LYS A 246 -22.86 -9.98 17.22
C LYS A 246 -23.69 -10.87 16.30
N ASN A 247 -23.30 -10.95 15.02
CA ASN A 247 -24.01 -11.75 14.03
C ASN A 247 -23.92 -13.26 14.36
N TYR A 248 -22.76 -13.75 14.81
CA TYR A 248 -22.57 -15.16 15.16
C TYR A 248 -23.18 -15.54 16.51
N GLN A 249 -23.20 -14.65 17.51
CA GLN A 249 -23.93 -14.89 18.76
C GLN A 249 -25.43 -15.09 18.50
N GLY A 250 -26.02 -14.31 17.59
CA GLY A 250 -27.40 -14.50 17.15
C GLY A 250 -27.63 -15.85 16.47
N ALA A 251 -26.67 -16.32 15.65
CA ALA A 251 -26.77 -17.61 14.98
C ALA A 251 -26.68 -18.79 15.96
N GLN A 252 -25.74 -18.74 16.93
CA GLN A 252 -25.62 -19.77 17.97
C GLN A 252 -26.90 -19.86 18.82
N HIS A 253 -27.49 -18.71 19.17
CA HIS A 253 -28.75 -18.68 19.90
C HIS A 253 -29.90 -19.33 19.12
N VAL A 254 -29.97 -19.14 17.80
CA VAL A 254 -30.97 -19.79 16.94
C VAL A 254 -30.72 -21.30 16.82
N GLU A 255 -29.46 -21.73 16.68
CA GLU A 255 -29.09 -23.16 16.66
C GLU A 255 -29.41 -23.85 17.99
N ASP A 256 -29.13 -23.21 19.13
CA ASP A 256 -29.44 -23.76 20.45
C ASP A 256 -30.95 -23.87 20.69
N ILE A 257 -31.75 -22.92 20.20
CA ILE A 257 -33.21 -23.00 20.18
C ILE A 257 -33.67 -24.15 19.28
N ALA A 258 -33.14 -24.24 18.05
CA ALA A 258 -33.52 -25.27 17.08
C ALA A 258 -33.15 -26.69 17.54
N LEU A 259 -32.06 -26.84 18.31
CA LEU A 259 -31.59 -28.11 18.86
C LEU A 259 -32.19 -28.43 20.24
N GLY A 260 -33.10 -27.60 20.77
CA GLY A 260 -33.73 -27.81 22.07
C GLY A 260 -32.74 -27.80 23.25
N LYS A 261 -31.62 -27.10 23.10
CA LYS A 261 -30.55 -26.99 24.11
C LYS A 261 -30.67 -25.74 24.99
N ALA A 262 -31.73 -24.95 24.82
CA ALA A 262 -32.02 -23.84 25.72
C ALA A 262 -32.36 -24.40 27.12
N ALA A 263 -31.51 -24.06 28.10
CA ALA A 263 -31.63 -24.42 29.52
C ALA A 263 -32.93 -23.90 30.15
#